data_AF-A0A1I4E314-F1
#
_entry.id   AF-A0A1I4E314-F1
#
_cell.length_a   1.000
_cell.length_b   1.000
_cell.length_c   1.000
_cell.angle_alpha   90.00
_cell.angle_beta   90.00
_cell.angle_gamma   90.00
#
_symmetry.space_group_name_H-M   'P 1'
#
loop_
_entity.id
_entity.type
_entity.pdbx_description
1 polymer ?
#
loop_
_entity_poly.entity_id
_entity_poly.type
_entity_poly.pdbx_seq_one_letter_code
_entity_poly.pdbx_strand_id
1 'polypeptide(L)'
;MNKIQELAIKYEACRIGVEEAALKAFVEVESGGKGFNDDGRLVIQFEPSWFRKHEPYAPTGKWSVNKVDVQSKEWIAFNDAFAINADSAMKSTSIGLGQVMGFHYLRLGYPTVGKMWDDAKSGEDRQIFQMAEFIRTDTALLAALKRKDWHTVAVRYNGAGYREMAAKWGREPYDIAMRKAYEGAIKQQ
;
A
#
# COMPACT_ATOMS: atom_id res chain seq x y z
N MET A 1 16.92 -2.47 -0.24
CA MET A 1 16.02 -3.56 -0.63
C MET A 1 16.73 -4.89 -0.39
N ASN A 2 16.03 -5.92 0.07
CA ASN A 2 16.61 -7.24 0.30
C ASN A 2 16.45 -8.14 -0.95
N LYS A 3 17.15 -9.28 -0.97
CA LYS A 3 17.15 -10.21 -2.12
C LYS A 3 15.75 -10.79 -2.43
N ILE A 4 14.90 -10.98 -1.42
CA ILE A 4 13.53 -11.49 -1.62
C ILE A 4 12.70 -10.44 -2.35
N GLN A 5 12.76 -9.19 -1.90
CA GLN A 5 12.08 -8.06 -2.54
C GLN A 5 12.54 -7.90 -4.00
N GLU A 6 13.84 -7.96 -4.28
CA GLU A 6 14.38 -7.85 -5.64
C GLU A 6 13.85 -8.95 -6.59
N LEU A 7 13.86 -10.21 -6.14
CA LEU A 7 13.36 -11.33 -6.94
C LEU A 7 11.84 -11.24 -7.15
N ALA A 8 11.09 -10.85 -6.12
CA ALA A 8 9.65 -10.65 -6.22
C ALA A 8 9.32 -9.53 -7.22
N ILE A 9 10.02 -8.40 -7.17
CA ILE A 9 9.83 -7.29 -8.11
C ILE A 9 10.12 -7.72 -9.54
N LYS A 10 11.23 -8.42 -9.77
CA LYS A 10 11.57 -8.93 -11.11
C LYS A 10 10.50 -9.86 -11.66
N TYR A 11 10.03 -10.79 -10.83
CA TYR A 11 8.98 -11.74 -11.21
C TYR A 11 7.66 -11.02 -11.51
N GLU A 12 7.22 -10.14 -10.60
CA GLU A 12 5.94 -9.43 -10.72
C GLU A 12 5.95 -8.41 -11.87
N ALA A 13 7.08 -7.73 -12.10
CA ALA A 13 7.24 -6.83 -13.24
C ALA A 13 7.04 -7.55 -14.57
N CYS A 14 7.66 -8.74 -14.71
CA CYS A 14 7.43 -9.62 -15.85
C CYS A 14 5.96 -10.03 -15.98
N ARG A 15 5.35 -10.48 -14.87
CA ARG A 15 3.94 -10.96 -14.83
C ARG A 15 2.93 -9.90 -15.27
N ILE A 16 3.12 -8.65 -14.83
CA ILE A 16 2.19 -7.54 -15.17
C ILE A 16 2.64 -6.77 -16.42
N GLY A 17 3.78 -7.12 -17.00
CA GLY A 17 4.31 -6.57 -18.25
C GLY A 17 4.79 -5.12 -18.11
N VAL A 18 5.46 -4.79 -17.02
CA VAL A 18 6.13 -3.50 -16.78
C VAL A 18 7.64 -3.69 -16.67
N GLU A 19 8.38 -2.60 -16.80
CA GLU A 19 9.82 -2.61 -16.60
C GLU A 19 10.17 -2.85 -15.12
N GLU A 20 11.17 -3.70 -14.85
CA GLU A 20 11.62 -4.01 -13.48
C GLU A 20 12.01 -2.75 -12.72
N ALA A 21 12.78 -1.85 -13.34
CA ALA A 21 13.19 -0.59 -12.74
C ALA A 21 11.99 0.31 -12.38
N ALA A 22 10.91 0.27 -13.16
CA ALA A 22 9.71 1.06 -12.89
C ALA A 22 8.92 0.50 -11.69
N LEU A 23 8.76 -0.82 -11.59
CA LEU A 23 8.13 -1.43 -10.42
C LEU A 23 9.01 -1.26 -9.17
N LYS A 24 10.33 -1.39 -9.30
CA LYS A 24 11.30 -1.12 -8.22
C LYS A 24 11.19 0.30 -7.67
N ALA A 25 11.18 1.30 -8.54
CA ALA A 25 11.01 2.69 -8.14
C ALA A 25 9.71 2.92 -7.36
N PHE A 26 8.63 2.27 -7.81
CA PHE A 26 7.33 2.32 -7.15
C PHE A 26 7.37 1.70 -5.74
N VAL A 27 7.94 0.49 -5.61
CA VAL A 27 8.12 -0.23 -4.33
C VAL A 27 8.92 0.63 -3.34
N GLU A 28 10.03 1.21 -3.78
CA GLU A 28 10.94 1.98 -2.93
C GLU A 28 10.28 3.23 -2.34
N VAL A 29 9.48 3.93 -3.16
CA VAL A 29 8.83 5.19 -2.75
C VAL A 29 7.61 4.95 -1.85
N GLU A 30 6.76 3.96 -2.15
CA GLU A 30 5.53 3.71 -1.39
C GLU A 30 5.79 3.17 0.02
N SER A 31 6.81 2.34 0.17
CA SER A 31 6.95 1.51 1.37
C SER A 31 7.99 1.96 2.38
N GLY A 32 8.86 2.90 2.00
CA GLY A 32 10.13 3.10 2.71
C GLY A 32 10.97 1.82 2.86
N GLY A 33 10.62 0.76 2.10
CA GLY A 33 11.25 -0.55 2.06
C GLY A 33 10.80 -1.58 3.12
N LYS A 34 9.78 -1.31 3.96
CA LYS A 34 9.41 -2.21 5.08
C LYS A 34 7.94 -2.64 5.05
N GLY A 35 7.71 -3.94 4.94
CA GLY A 35 6.39 -4.56 5.06
C GLY A 35 5.99 -4.97 6.47
N PHE A 36 6.97 -5.11 7.36
CA PHE A 36 6.81 -5.55 8.74
C PHE A 36 7.54 -4.60 9.70
N ASN A 37 6.97 -4.45 10.89
CA ASN A 37 7.58 -3.76 12.03
C ASN A 37 8.64 -4.67 12.69
N ASP A 38 9.46 -4.08 13.56
CA ASP A 38 10.51 -4.80 14.29
C ASP A 38 9.95 -5.88 15.23
N ASP A 39 8.65 -5.82 15.58
CA ASP A 39 7.92 -6.84 16.36
C ASP A 39 7.30 -7.96 15.49
N GLY A 40 7.56 -7.95 14.18
CA GLY A 40 7.06 -8.93 13.21
C GLY A 40 5.61 -8.73 12.76
N ARG A 41 4.92 -7.69 13.24
CA ARG A 41 3.57 -7.36 12.75
C ARG A 41 3.65 -6.65 11.41
N LEU A 42 2.58 -6.75 10.62
CA LEU A 42 2.44 -5.93 9.42
C LEU A 42 2.54 -4.44 9.77
N VAL A 43 3.19 -3.70 8.89
CA VAL A 43 3.01 -2.24 8.84
C VAL A 43 1.58 -1.98 8.38
N ILE A 44 0.82 -1.21 9.15
CA ILE A 44 -0.58 -0.90 8.81
C ILE A 44 -0.87 0.60 8.92
N GLN A 45 -1.90 1.05 8.22
CA GLN A 45 -2.53 2.34 8.47
C GLN A 45 -4.05 2.14 8.47
N PHE A 46 -4.64 2.30 9.64
CA PHE A 46 -6.07 2.17 9.87
C PHE A 46 -6.76 3.50 9.57
N GLU A 47 -7.80 3.44 8.75
CA GLU A 47 -8.57 4.60 8.29
C GLU A 47 -9.94 4.67 8.97
N PRO A 48 -10.12 5.50 10.01
CA PRO A 48 -11.39 5.58 10.74
C PRO A 48 -12.56 6.05 9.87
N SER A 49 -12.27 6.82 8.81
CA SER A 49 -13.28 7.29 7.86
C SER A 49 -13.91 6.13 7.08
N TRP A 50 -13.11 5.16 6.65
CA TRP A 50 -13.57 3.94 6.00
C TRP A 50 -14.30 3.03 6.98
N PHE A 51 -13.78 2.87 8.20
CA PHE A 51 -14.47 2.06 9.21
C PHE A 51 -15.84 2.63 9.55
N ARG A 52 -15.95 3.94 9.72
CA ARG A 52 -17.23 4.63 9.93
C ARG A 52 -18.20 4.44 8.77
N LYS A 53 -17.71 4.34 7.53
CA LYS A 53 -18.54 4.05 6.36
C LYS A 53 -19.07 2.62 6.36
N HIS A 54 -18.27 1.66 6.81
CA HIS A 54 -18.68 0.26 6.93
C HIS A 54 -19.56 -0.01 8.16
N GLU A 55 -19.29 0.68 9.26
CA GLU A 55 -19.93 0.51 10.57
C GLU A 55 -20.46 1.86 11.10
N PRO A 56 -21.51 2.44 10.47
CA PRO A 56 -21.99 3.79 10.82
C PRO A 56 -22.55 3.90 12.25
N TYR A 57 -22.91 2.77 12.87
CA TYR A 57 -23.45 2.69 14.23
C TYR A 57 -22.45 2.15 15.26
N ALA A 58 -21.19 1.95 14.88
CA ALA A 58 -20.17 1.51 15.82
C ALA A 58 -20.03 2.53 16.97
N PRO A 59 -19.94 2.07 18.24
CA PRO A 59 -19.68 2.96 19.36
C PRO A 59 -18.36 3.69 19.17
N THR A 60 -18.29 4.92 19.69
CA THR A 60 -17.03 5.66 19.71
C THR A 60 -16.00 4.92 20.55
N GLY A 61 -14.74 5.01 20.13
CA GLY A 61 -13.64 4.27 20.73
C GLY A 61 -12.29 4.82 20.29
N LYS A 62 -11.22 4.08 20.62
CA LYS A 62 -9.86 4.43 20.19
C LYS A 62 -9.76 4.46 18.67
N TRP A 63 -10.50 3.58 17.98
CA TRP A 63 -10.58 3.58 16.52
C TRP A 63 -11.06 4.93 15.98
N SER A 64 -12.04 5.56 16.64
CA SER A 64 -12.77 6.71 16.10
C SER A 64 -12.00 8.03 16.16
N VAL A 65 -10.94 8.09 16.96
CA VAL A 65 -10.09 9.28 17.18
C VAL A 65 -8.69 9.14 16.59
N ASN A 66 -8.39 8.02 15.91
CA ASN A 66 -7.10 7.85 15.24
C ASN A 66 -6.92 8.92 14.16
N LYS A 67 -5.70 9.45 14.03
CA LYS A 67 -5.39 10.52 13.07
C LYS A 67 -4.35 10.11 12.02
N VAL A 68 -4.09 8.81 11.89
CA VAL A 68 -2.94 8.25 11.17
C VAL A 68 -1.63 8.71 11.81
N ASP A 69 -0.99 7.81 12.55
CA ASP A 69 0.17 8.10 13.41
C ASP A 69 1.16 6.92 13.41
N VAL A 70 1.99 6.82 14.44
CA VAL A 70 2.94 5.71 14.65
C VAL A 70 2.23 4.36 14.76
N GLN A 71 2.94 3.30 14.34
CA GLN A 71 2.41 1.93 14.24
C GLN A 71 1.76 1.41 15.53
N SER A 72 2.26 1.77 16.71
CA SER A 72 1.65 1.37 17.98
C SER A 72 0.22 1.91 18.14
N LYS A 73 -0.04 3.14 17.70
CA LYS A 73 -1.39 3.75 17.72
C LYS A 73 -2.29 3.16 16.65
N GLU A 74 -1.75 2.89 15.47
CA GLU A 74 -2.47 2.21 14.38
C GLU A 74 -3.00 0.85 14.83
N TRP A 75 -2.16 0.02 15.45
CA TRP A 75 -2.57 -1.28 15.97
C TRP A 75 -3.56 -1.18 17.13
N ILE A 76 -3.46 -0.16 18.00
CA ILE A 76 -4.45 0.07 19.06
C ILE A 76 -5.82 0.41 18.45
N ALA A 77 -5.86 1.31 17.47
CA ALA A 77 -7.08 1.71 16.78
C ALA A 77 -7.69 0.54 15.99
N PHE A 78 -6.86 -0.19 15.24
CA PHE A 78 -7.27 -1.38 14.50
C PHE A 78 -7.87 -2.44 15.42
N ASN A 79 -7.21 -2.78 16.53
CA ASN A 79 -7.71 -3.82 17.44
C ASN A 79 -9.03 -3.43 18.12
N ASP A 80 -9.19 -2.15 18.44
CA ASP A 80 -10.44 -1.59 18.97
C ASP A 80 -11.58 -1.72 17.96
N ALA A 81 -11.34 -1.40 16.67
CA ALA A 81 -12.29 -1.61 15.58
C ALA A 81 -12.54 -3.10 15.29
N PHE A 82 -11.50 -3.93 15.33
CA PHE A 82 -11.56 -5.36 15.04
C PHE A 82 -12.43 -6.11 16.06
N ALA A 83 -12.41 -5.69 17.32
CA ALA A 83 -13.29 -6.22 18.36
C ALA A 83 -14.78 -5.92 18.12
N ILE A 84 -15.09 -4.85 17.37
CA ILE A 84 -16.45 -4.50 16.96
C ILE A 84 -16.85 -5.30 15.72
N ASN A 85 -16.04 -5.21 14.66
CA ASN A 85 -16.21 -5.98 13.43
C ASN A 85 -14.87 -6.19 12.74
N ALA A 86 -14.37 -7.43 12.79
CA ALA A 86 -13.10 -7.85 12.22
C ALA A 86 -12.99 -7.55 10.71
N ASP A 87 -14.05 -7.87 9.96
CA ASP A 87 -14.08 -7.77 8.51
C ASP A 87 -14.04 -6.31 8.07
N SER A 88 -14.81 -5.45 8.73
CA SER A 88 -14.83 -4.00 8.46
C SER A 88 -13.52 -3.33 8.88
N ALA A 89 -12.91 -3.74 9.99
CA ALA A 89 -11.61 -3.23 10.43
C ALA A 89 -10.53 -3.57 9.39
N MET A 90 -10.47 -4.83 8.96
CA MET A 90 -9.52 -5.28 7.94
C MET A 90 -9.73 -4.60 6.59
N LYS A 91 -10.99 -4.33 6.19
CA LYS A 91 -11.31 -3.58 4.95
C LYS A 91 -10.84 -2.13 5.03
N SER A 92 -10.90 -1.54 6.21
CA SER A 92 -10.61 -0.12 6.47
C SER A 92 -9.14 0.15 6.75
N THR A 93 -8.23 -0.73 6.34
CA THR A 93 -6.82 -0.65 6.71
C THR A 93 -5.96 -0.96 5.48
N SER A 94 -4.94 -0.14 5.23
CA SER A 94 -3.85 -0.47 4.31
C SER A 94 -2.80 -1.31 5.00
N ILE A 95 -2.24 -2.29 4.30
CA ILE A 95 -1.32 -3.27 4.88
C ILE A 95 -0.01 -3.44 4.10
N GLY A 96 1.06 -3.70 4.85
CA GLY A 96 2.35 -4.10 4.34
C GLY A 96 3.03 -3.08 3.44
N LEU A 97 3.98 -3.57 2.65
CA LEU A 97 4.87 -2.80 1.81
C LEU A 97 4.08 -1.92 0.83
N GLY A 98 3.09 -2.49 0.15
CA GLY A 98 2.32 -1.76 -0.85
C GLY A 98 1.26 -0.81 -0.27
N GLN A 99 0.99 -0.86 1.04
CA GLN A 99 -0.12 -0.13 1.67
C GLN A 99 -1.45 -0.28 0.89
N VAL A 100 -1.72 -1.48 0.35
CA VAL A 100 -2.97 -1.74 -0.38
C VAL A 100 -4.12 -1.83 0.62
N MET A 101 -5.19 -1.06 0.37
CA MET A 101 -6.39 -1.06 1.23
C MET A 101 -7.11 -2.41 1.19
N GLY A 102 -7.47 -2.93 2.37
CA GLY A 102 -8.13 -4.23 2.51
C GLY A 102 -9.48 -4.35 1.81
N PHE A 103 -10.23 -3.26 1.61
CA PHE A 103 -11.49 -3.30 0.86
C PHE A 103 -11.30 -3.67 -0.63
N HIS A 104 -10.07 -3.69 -1.15
CA HIS A 104 -9.77 -4.18 -2.48
C HIS A 104 -9.63 -5.71 -2.58
N TYR A 105 -9.78 -6.48 -1.50
CA TYR A 105 -9.57 -7.94 -1.50
C TYR A 105 -10.22 -8.68 -2.68
N LEU A 106 -11.49 -8.39 -3.01
CA LEU A 106 -12.18 -9.00 -4.17
C LEU A 106 -11.55 -8.62 -5.51
N ARG A 107 -11.14 -7.36 -5.67
CA ARG A 107 -10.46 -6.87 -6.87
C ARG A 107 -9.13 -7.59 -7.09
N LEU A 108 -8.44 -7.96 -5.99
CA LEU A 108 -7.20 -8.70 -6.01
C LEU A 108 -7.41 -10.23 -6.11
N GLY A 109 -8.66 -10.69 -6.19
CA GLY A 109 -9.00 -12.12 -6.34
C GLY A 109 -9.07 -12.92 -5.04
N TYR A 110 -9.04 -12.26 -3.88
CA TYR A 110 -9.19 -12.96 -2.59
C TYR A 110 -10.68 -13.20 -2.28
N PRO A 111 -11.03 -14.37 -1.71
CA PRO A 111 -12.41 -14.69 -1.37
C PRO A 111 -12.91 -13.92 -0.14
N THR A 112 -12.02 -13.54 0.78
CA THR A 112 -12.31 -12.73 1.96
C THR A 112 -11.17 -11.77 2.24
N VAL A 113 -11.45 -10.69 2.97
CA VAL A 113 -10.41 -9.74 3.39
C VAL A 113 -9.41 -10.41 4.35
N GLY A 114 -9.86 -11.34 5.19
CA GLY A 114 -8.98 -12.15 6.03
C GLY A 114 -7.94 -12.94 5.23
N LYS A 115 -8.32 -13.50 4.06
CA LYS A 115 -7.37 -14.19 3.18
C LYS A 115 -6.34 -13.27 2.54
N MET A 116 -6.72 -12.03 2.20
CA MET A 116 -5.76 -11.02 1.76
C MET A 116 -4.75 -10.68 2.88
N TRP A 117 -5.23 -10.55 4.11
CA TRP A 117 -4.37 -10.29 5.27
C TRP A 117 -3.44 -11.47 5.59
N ASP A 118 -3.93 -12.70 5.55
CA ASP A 118 -3.11 -13.88 5.81
C ASP A 118 -2.01 -14.06 4.75
N ASP A 119 -2.32 -13.78 3.47
CA ASP A 119 -1.34 -13.76 2.39
C ASP A 119 -0.27 -12.68 2.62
N ALA A 120 -0.67 -11.45 2.98
CA ALA A 120 0.26 -10.36 3.29
C ALA A 120 1.20 -10.70 4.47
N LYS A 121 0.73 -11.44 5.46
CA LYS A 121 1.53 -11.88 6.63
C LYS A 121 2.60 -12.91 6.26
N SER A 122 2.43 -13.67 5.18
CA SER A 122 3.38 -14.73 4.83
C SER A 122 4.70 -14.22 4.27
N GLY A 123 4.77 -12.98 3.78
CA GLY A 123 6.03 -12.39 3.33
C GLY A 123 5.88 -11.11 2.52
N GLU A 124 6.98 -10.37 2.41
CA GLU A 124 7.03 -9.14 1.61
C GLU A 124 6.89 -9.41 0.11
N ASP A 125 7.28 -10.60 -0.36
CA ASP A 125 7.03 -11.07 -1.73
C ASP A 125 5.52 -11.10 -2.04
N ARG A 126 4.71 -11.53 -1.09
CA ARG A 126 3.26 -11.55 -1.21
C ARG A 126 2.65 -10.16 -1.14
N GLN A 127 3.21 -9.27 -0.32
CA GLN A 127 2.81 -7.86 -0.31
C GLN A 127 3.14 -7.17 -1.63
N ILE A 128 4.29 -7.49 -2.25
CA ILE A 128 4.66 -7.00 -3.59
C ILE A 128 3.70 -7.57 -4.65
N PHE A 129 3.32 -8.85 -4.56
CA PHE A 129 2.28 -9.43 -5.40
C PHE A 129 0.96 -8.66 -5.29
N GLN A 130 0.49 -8.34 -4.08
CA GLN A 130 -0.77 -7.59 -3.88
C GLN A 130 -0.72 -6.20 -4.51
N MET A 131 0.40 -5.49 -4.36
CA MET A 131 0.64 -4.20 -5.02
C MET A 131 0.67 -4.32 -6.55
N ALA A 132 1.41 -5.29 -7.08
CA ALA A 132 1.48 -5.56 -8.51
C ALA A 132 0.10 -5.94 -9.08
N GLU A 133 -0.70 -6.70 -8.34
CA GLU A 133 -2.05 -7.09 -8.74
C GLU A 133 -3.02 -5.90 -8.69
N PHE A 134 -2.89 -5.02 -7.71
CA PHE A 134 -3.61 -3.75 -7.68
C PHE A 134 -3.28 -2.91 -8.92
N ILE A 135 -1.99 -2.74 -9.26
CA ILE A 135 -1.55 -2.04 -10.48
C ILE A 135 -2.14 -2.71 -11.72
N ARG A 136 -2.01 -4.03 -11.84
CA ARG A 136 -2.47 -4.82 -13.00
C ARG A 136 -3.96 -4.66 -13.29
N THR A 137 -4.77 -4.54 -12.22
CA THR A 137 -6.23 -4.46 -12.31
C THR A 137 -6.76 -3.05 -12.60
N ASP A 138 -5.92 -2.00 -12.50
CA ASP A 138 -6.25 -0.65 -12.98
C ASP A 138 -5.51 -0.40 -14.29
N THR A 139 -6.25 -0.48 -15.40
CA THR A 139 -5.68 -0.33 -16.75
C THR A 139 -5.04 1.03 -16.98
N ALA A 140 -5.55 2.09 -16.35
CA ALA A 140 -5.00 3.43 -16.48
C ALA A 140 -3.70 3.56 -15.68
N LEU A 141 -3.66 3.04 -14.45
CA LEU A 141 -2.46 3.00 -13.62
C LEU A 141 -1.37 2.14 -14.26
N LEU A 142 -1.71 0.93 -14.72
CA LEU A 142 -0.78 0.05 -15.43
C LEU A 142 -0.19 0.74 -16.66
N ALA A 143 -1.03 1.38 -17.48
CA ALA A 143 -0.57 2.07 -18.67
C ALA A 143 0.29 3.30 -18.35
N ALA A 144 -0.03 4.03 -17.27
CA ALA A 144 0.78 5.14 -16.78
C ALA A 144 2.17 4.65 -16.34
N LEU A 145 2.23 3.55 -15.57
CA LEU A 145 3.50 2.96 -15.13
C LEU A 145 4.36 2.49 -16.32
N LYS A 146 3.75 1.84 -17.34
CA LYS A 146 4.46 1.45 -18.58
C LYS A 146 5.07 2.64 -19.31
N ARG A 147 4.36 3.77 -19.34
CA ARG A 147 4.79 5.04 -19.95
C ARG A 147 5.66 5.91 -19.05
N LYS A 148 5.91 5.48 -17.80
CA LYS A 148 6.63 6.27 -16.79
C LYS A 148 6.00 7.64 -16.56
N ASP A 149 4.67 7.69 -16.64
CA ASP A 149 3.87 8.87 -16.30
C ASP A 149 3.66 8.90 -14.77
N TRP A 150 4.70 9.34 -14.08
CA TRP A 150 4.76 9.35 -12.62
C TRP A 150 3.69 10.22 -11.97
N HIS A 151 3.21 11.26 -12.68
CA HIS A 151 2.12 12.08 -12.19
C HIS A 151 0.81 11.29 -12.16
N THR A 152 0.44 10.66 -13.28
CA THR A 152 -0.78 9.83 -13.33
C THR A 152 -0.69 8.64 -12.37
N VAL A 153 0.49 8.04 -12.24
CA VAL A 153 0.75 6.98 -11.25
C VAL A 153 0.44 7.47 -9.83
N ALA A 154 1.03 8.60 -9.41
CA ALA A 154 0.80 9.17 -8.08
C ALA A 154 -0.66 9.56 -7.83
N VAL A 155 -1.33 10.18 -8.82
CA VAL A 155 -2.75 10.54 -8.71
C VAL A 155 -3.63 9.31 -8.49
N ARG A 156 -3.36 8.21 -9.22
CA ARG A 156 -4.17 7.00 -9.17
C ARG A 156 -3.93 6.18 -7.90
N TYR A 157 -2.71 6.18 -7.39
CA TYR A 157 -2.35 5.37 -6.22
C TYR A 157 -2.49 6.14 -4.90
N ASN A 158 -1.93 7.34 -4.82
CA ASN A 158 -1.91 8.16 -3.60
C ASN A 158 -3.05 9.19 -3.53
N GLY A 159 -3.77 9.40 -4.64
CA GLY A 159 -4.87 10.35 -4.76
C GLY A 159 -4.47 11.70 -5.36
N ALA A 160 -5.45 12.42 -5.91
CA ALA A 160 -5.20 13.69 -6.62
C ALA A 160 -4.52 14.78 -5.77
N GLY A 161 -4.72 14.74 -4.44
CA GLY A 161 -4.14 15.70 -3.49
C GLY A 161 -2.71 15.39 -3.04
N TYR A 162 -1.99 14.46 -3.70
CA TYR A 162 -0.70 13.97 -3.20
C TYR A 162 0.37 15.07 -3.11
N ARG A 163 0.33 16.09 -3.97
CA ARG A 163 1.30 17.20 -3.94
C ARG A 163 1.04 18.15 -2.79
N GLU A 164 -0.23 18.46 -2.52
CA GLU A 164 -0.64 19.28 -1.39
C GLU A 164 -0.27 18.61 -0.07
N MET A 165 -0.47 17.29 0.03
CA MET A 165 -0.03 16.49 1.18
C MET A 165 1.50 16.51 1.34
N ALA A 166 2.25 16.32 0.26
CA ALA A 166 3.71 16.38 0.29
C ALA A 166 4.21 17.76 0.76
N ALA A 167 3.65 18.85 0.23
CA ALA A 167 3.98 20.22 0.64
C ALA A 167 3.65 20.48 2.12
N LYS A 168 2.46 20.05 2.58
CA LYS A 168 2.05 20.16 3.98
C LYS A 168 3.02 19.46 4.94
N TRP A 169 3.62 18.36 4.52
CA TRP A 169 4.54 17.57 5.33
C TRP A 169 6.02 17.86 5.06
N GLY A 170 6.34 18.81 4.17
CA GLY A 170 7.72 19.12 3.79
C GLY A 170 8.46 17.94 3.14
N ARG A 171 7.74 17.10 2.40
CA ARG A 171 8.28 15.90 1.73
C ARG A 171 8.36 16.11 0.22
N GLU A 172 9.22 15.33 -0.42
CA GLU A 172 9.24 15.24 -1.88
C GLU A 172 7.93 14.60 -2.39
N PRO A 173 7.24 15.21 -3.37
CA PRO A 173 6.06 14.61 -3.99
C PRO A 173 6.35 13.23 -4.61
N TYR A 174 5.37 12.32 -4.50
CA TYR A 174 5.45 10.95 -4.98
C TYR A 174 5.92 10.82 -6.44
N ASP A 175 5.44 11.67 -7.34
CA ASP A 175 5.81 11.64 -8.75
C ASP A 175 7.27 12.03 -9.01
N ILE A 176 7.81 12.96 -8.23
CA ILE A 176 9.22 13.36 -8.29
C ILE A 176 10.09 12.25 -7.69
N ALA A 177 9.70 11.73 -6.52
CA ALA A 177 10.44 10.67 -5.85
C ALA A 177 10.52 9.40 -6.71
N MET A 178 9.40 8.97 -7.32
CA MET A 178 9.38 7.81 -8.21
C MET A 178 10.23 8.01 -9.45
N ARG A 179 10.21 9.22 -10.05
CA ARG A 179 11.07 9.55 -11.18
C ARG A 179 12.55 9.40 -10.80
N LYS A 180 12.97 9.97 -9.67
CA LYS A 180 14.37 9.89 -9.22
C LYS A 180 14.78 8.45 -8.90
N ALA A 181 13.93 7.68 -8.22
CA ALA A 181 14.18 6.28 -7.92
C ALA A 181 14.36 5.46 -9.21
N TYR A 182 13.51 5.69 -10.21
CA TYR A 182 13.61 5.06 -11.52
C TYR A 182 14.91 5.42 -12.25
N GLU A 183 15.24 6.72 -12.32
CA GLU A 183 16.48 7.20 -12.95
C GLU A 183 17.74 6.66 -12.25
N GLY A 184 17.68 6.47 -10.93
CA GLY A 184 18.73 5.81 -10.16
C GLY A 184 18.87 4.32 -10.49
N ALA A 185 17.74 3.62 -10.59
CA ALA A 185 17.71 2.17 -10.87
C ALA A 185 18.28 1.84 -12.25
N ILE A 186 17.95 2.61 -13.30
CA ILE A 186 18.45 2.36 -14.66
C ILE A 186 19.93 2.71 -14.87
N LYS A 187 20.52 3.53 -13.99
CA LYS A 187 21.97 3.86 -14.03
C LYS A 187 22.84 2.78 -13.40
N GLN A 188 22.24 1.88 -12.62
CA GLN A 188 22.92 0.79 -11.91
C GLN A 188 22.84 -0.55 -12.66
N GLN A 189 22.13 -0.60 -13.79
CA GLN A 189 22.08 -1.73 -14.72
C GLN A 189 23.21 -1.63 -15.75
#